data_AF-A0A957TR89-F1
#
_entry.id   AF-A0A957TR89-F1
#
_cell.length_a   1.000
_cell.length_b   1.000
_cell.length_c   1.000
_cell.angle_alpha   90.00
_cell.angle_beta   90.00
_cell.angle_gamma   90.00
#
_symmetry.space_group_name_H-M   'P 1'
#
loop_
_entity.id
_entity.type
_entity.pdbx_description
1 polymer ?
#
loop_
_entity_poly.entity_id
_entity_poly.type
_entity_poly.pdbx_seq_one_letter_code
_entity_poly.pdbx_strand_id
1 'polypeptide(L)'
;SITIQSDVTTTVTATNWLAPLPEPPTTVLTVTKTISGAGSGPFDITITGPNHYSTTAQINGGELLTFSVPLGVYTITETSPGVGWTTVYTATTGYSTGSSAVVTLTNIITAPLTAPGTISGNVYRDFDADGVDDGANEIGVAGVIVTAYDRDGVAQGTATTDASGNYTLNTTGNGPYRLEFTNLPTDYEPTMHGAGNGTSTQFISAPASNVNFGVNNPVDYSQANPDMITSVYYNGDTNSTAPTGTLVKFAYNSSGASPTPTMLATKAQIGSTWGLAYARSTKTIYASAFLKRHVGLGPNGPGAIYAIDINGGTPTLFANLASLGANVGTVLSNNARGLGEPTSPNNDPTTFDQVGKVGLGDMDISADERTLYVVNLSDKRLYVLNIPAGTLANSYAIPDPGCTGGDWRPFGLKYRLGSVYVGGVCDAATSQLASDLQATVYKFDGTSFTNVLSFALDYPKGNTSYRPCPGTDRAWHPWVATMPCSESVLRYPEPILSDIEFDVDGSMILGFSDRFTHQTGNANYPPTGTTLIYSESGGDILRAC
;
A
#
# COMPACT_ATOMS: atom_id res chain seq x y z
N SER A 1 -77.11 -56.50 -38.99
CA SER A 1 -78.25 -56.23 -39.87
C SER A 1 -79.17 -57.43 -39.86
N ILE A 2 -80.41 -57.24 -39.44
CA ILE A 2 -81.51 -58.22 -39.43
C ILE A 2 -82.63 -57.59 -40.25
N THR A 3 -83.25 -58.33 -41.17
CA THR A 3 -84.39 -57.87 -41.97
C THR A 3 -85.68 -58.17 -41.22
N ILE A 4 -86.53 -57.16 -40.99
CA ILE A 4 -87.84 -57.30 -40.32
C ILE A 4 -88.94 -56.91 -41.32
N GLN A 5 -90.00 -57.72 -41.43
CA GLN A 5 -91.17 -57.46 -42.29
C GLN A 5 -92.22 -56.58 -41.58
N SER A 6 -93.08 -55.90 -42.36
CA SER A 6 -94.08 -54.96 -41.82
C SER A 6 -95.09 -55.65 -40.90
N ASP A 7 -95.52 -54.92 -39.86
CA ASP A 7 -96.53 -55.29 -38.85
C ASP A 7 -96.11 -56.37 -37.82
N VAL A 8 -94.81 -56.52 -37.58
CA VAL A 8 -94.26 -57.33 -36.47
C VAL A 8 -93.32 -56.50 -35.59
N THR A 9 -93.55 -56.51 -34.28
CA THR A 9 -92.69 -55.84 -33.29
C THR A 9 -91.59 -56.80 -32.81
N THR A 10 -90.31 -56.38 -32.84
CA THR A 10 -89.19 -57.15 -32.26
C THR A 10 -88.26 -56.27 -31.44
N THR A 11 -87.67 -56.84 -30.38
CA THR A 11 -86.73 -56.16 -29.47
C THR A 11 -85.36 -56.82 -29.63
N VAL A 12 -84.33 -56.03 -29.95
CA VAL A 12 -82.94 -56.52 -30.02
C VAL A 12 -82.12 -55.84 -28.94
N THR A 13 -81.60 -56.64 -28.00
CA THR A 13 -80.64 -56.21 -26.98
C THR A 13 -79.52 -57.25 -26.92
N ALA A 14 -78.26 -56.82 -26.99
CA ALA A 14 -77.13 -57.68 -26.65
C ALA A 14 -76.05 -56.85 -25.95
N THR A 15 -75.67 -57.28 -24.74
CA THR A 15 -74.62 -56.64 -23.91
C THR A 15 -73.60 -57.69 -23.42
N ASN A 16 -72.38 -57.19 -23.19
CA ASN A 16 -71.01 -57.72 -23.29
C ASN A 16 -70.40 -58.35 -22.01
N TRP A 17 -69.28 -59.12 -22.08
CA TRP A 17 -68.13 -59.13 -21.14
C TRP A 17 -66.78 -59.54 -21.84
N LEU A 18 -65.67 -58.92 -21.39
CA LEU A 18 -64.32 -58.68 -22.01
C LEU A 18 -63.29 -59.84 -22.14
N ALA A 19 -62.39 -59.76 -23.16
CA ALA A 19 -60.90 -59.91 -23.06
C ALA A 19 -60.19 -59.34 -24.34
N PRO A 20 -58.93 -58.83 -24.31
CA PRO A 20 -58.35 -57.96 -25.37
C PRO A 20 -57.25 -58.55 -26.28
N LEU A 21 -57.02 -57.84 -27.41
CA LEU A 21 -55.84 -57.67 -28.32
C LEU A 21 -55.98 -58.19 -29.79
N PRO A 22 -55.34 -57.54 -30.80
CA PRO A 22 -54.38 -56.42 -30.71
C PRO A 22 -54.82 -55.11 -31.42
N GLU A 23 -54.34 -53.98 -30.87
CA GLU A 23 -54.25 -52.68 -31.55
C GLU A 23 -53.40 -52.80 -32.84
N PRO A 24 -53.74 -52.06 -33.91
CA PRO A 24 -52.93 -52.00 -35.13
C PRO A 24 -51.56 -51.35 -34.83
N PRO A 25 -50.49 -51.72 -35.57
CA PRO A 25 -49.14 -51.27 -35.27
C PRO A 25 -49.04 -49.75 -35.40
N THR A 26 -48.71 -49.08 -34.30
CA THR A 26 -48.23 -47.70 -34.31
C THR A 26 -46.90 -47.67 -35.06
N THR A 27 -46.84 -46.96 -36.19
CA THR A 27 -45.59 -46.71 -36.90
C THR A 27 -44.83 -45.60 -36.17
N VAL A 28 -43.67 -45.93 -35.61
CA VAL A 28 -42.83 -44.96 -34.89
C VAL A 28 -42.15 -44.03 -35.89
N LEU A 29 -42.36 -42.72 -35.76
CA LEU A 29 -41.55 -41.72 -36.44
C LEU A 29 -40.41 -41.32 -35.49
N THR A 30 -39.23 -41.87 -35.69
CA THR A 30 -38.06 -41.47 -34.90
C THR A 30 -37.50 -40.17 -35.46
N VAL A 31 -37.68 -39.07 -34.73
CA VAL A 31 -37.07 -37.77 -35.04
C VAL A 31 -35.80 -37.63 -34.19
N THR A 32 -34.64 -37.92 -34.76
CA THR A 32 -33.37 -37.71 -34.05
C THR A 32 -32.91 -36.27 -34.25
N LYS A 33 -32.89 -35.47 -33.17
CA LYS A 33 -32.21 -34.16 -33.13
C LYS A 33 -30.89 -34.33 -32.38
N THR A 34 -29.77 -34.00 -33.02
CA THR A 34 -28.47 -33.93 -32.33
C THR A 34 -28.12 -32.47 -32.11
N ILE A 35 -28.24 -31.99 -30.86
CA ILE A 35 -27.79 -30.65 -30.47
C ILE A 35 -26.33 -30.77 -30.04
N SER A 36 -25.42 -30.06 -30.71
CA SER A 36 -24.04 -29.91 -30.25
C SER A 36 -23.78 -28.43 -29.92
N GLY A 37 -23.50 -28.15 -28.65
CA GLY A 37 -23.26 -26.80 -28.14
C GLY A 37 -23.71 -26.63 -26.69
N ALA A 38 -22.99 -25.81 -25.92
CA ALA A 38 -23.28 -25.53 -24.52
C ALA A 38 -24.34 -24.42 -24.40
N GLY A 39 -25.61 -24.82 -24.28
CA GLY A 39 -26.73 -23.93 -23.98
C GLY A 39 -27.78 -24.71 -23.20
N SER A 40 -27.83 -24.49 -21.89
CA SER A 40 -28.64 -25.24 -20.94
C SER A 40 -30.03 -24.63 -20.80
N GLY A 41 -30.95 -25.10 -21.63
CA GLY A 41 -32.38 -24.85 -21.45
C GLY A 41 -33.19 -25.76 -22.36
N PRO A 42 -34.32 -26.31 -21.89
CA PRO A 42 -35.13 -27.18 -22.72
C PRO A 42 -35.77 -26.40 -23.88
N PHE A 43 -35.70 -26.95 -25.10
CA PHE A 43 -36.38 -26.40 -26.27
C PHE A 43 -37.70 -27.14 -26.50
N ASP A 44 -38.77 -26.41 -26.79
CA ASP A 44 -40.04 -27.01 -27.20
C ASP A 44 -39.97 -27.43 -28.66
N ILE A 45 -40.03 -28.74 -28.89
CA ILE A 45 -40.26 -29.33 -30.21
C ILE A 45 -41.74 -29.67 -30.30
N THR A 46 -42.45 -29.01 -31.20
CA THR A 46 -43.86 -29.29 -31.47
C THR A 46 -44.00 -30.03 -32.79
N ILE A 47 -44.62 -31.20 -32.74
CA ILE A 47 -44.97 -32.02 -33.89
C ILE A 47 -46.48 -31.94 -34.06
N THR A 48 -46.92 -31.41 -35.21
CA THR A 48 -48.34 -31.34 -35.57
C THR A 48 -48.61 -32.22 -36.78
N GLY A 49 -49.77 -32.85 -36.82
CA GLY A 49 -50.15 -33.84 -37.81
C GLY A 49 -51.66 -33.95 -38.05
N PRO A 50 -52.10 -34.99 -38.78
CA PRO A 50 -53.50 -35.16 -39.13
C PRO A 50 -54.39 -35.43 -37.91
N ASN A 51 -55.70 -35.29 -38.07
CA ASN A 51 -56.70 -35.47 -37.00
C ASN A 51 -56.43 -34.61 -35.75
N HIS A 52 -55.87 -33.41 -35.94
CA HIS A 52 -55.47 -32.51 -34.86
C HIS A 52 -54.42 -33.09 -33.91
N TYR A 53 -53.61 -34.07 -34.38
CA TYR A 53 -52.49 -34.57 -33.60
C TYR A 53 -51.50 -33.42 -33.36
N SER A 54 -51.21 -33.14 -32.10
CA SER A 54 -50.19 -32.19 -31.69
C SER A 54 -49.51 -32.72 -30.45
N THR A 55 -48.19 -32.82 -30.46
CA THR A 55 -47.40 -33.13 -29.27
C THR A 55 -46.24 -32.16 -29.18
N THR A 56 -45.94 -31.72 -27.96
CA THR A 56 -44.81 -30.86 -27.66
C THR A 56 -43.97 -31.55 -26.60
N ALA A 57 -42.66 -31.60 -26.81
CA ALA A 57 -41.73 -32.06 -25.80
C ALA A 57 -40.54 -31.13 -25.67
N GLN A 58 -40.09 -31.01 -24.44
CA GLN A 58 -38.90 -30.28 -24.02
C GLN A 58 -37.67 -31.15 -24.25
N ILE A 59 -36.63 -30.64 -24.90
CA ILE A 59 -35.37 -31.36 -25.11
C ILE A 59 -34.18 -30.55 -24.63
N ASN A 60 -33.28 -31.19 -23.88
CA ASN A 60 -31.99 -30.63 -23.51
C ASN A 60 -30.89 -31.04 -24.50
N GLY A 61 -29.75 -30.35 -24.46
CA GLY A 61 -28.59 -30.66 -25.31
C GLY A 61 -28.13 -32.12 -25.15
N GLY A 62 -28.02 -32.85 -26.28
CA GLY A 62 -27.54 -34.23 -26.32
C GLY A 62 -28.59 -35.32 -26.10
N GLU A 63 -29.85 -34.97 -25.84
CA GLU A 63 -30.93 -35.95 -25.64
C GLU A 63 -31.53 -36.46 -26.97
N LEU A 64 -32.07 -37.67 -26.94
CA LEU A 64 -32.83 -38.26 -28.03
C LEU A 64 -34.32 -38.22 -27.68
N LEU A 65 -35.12 -37.50 -28.47
CA LEU A 65 -36.58 -37.61 -28.40
C LEU A 65 -37.10 -38.57 -29.46
N THR A 66 -38.03 -39.43 -29.07
CA THR A 66 -38.71 -40.36 -29.98
C THR A 66 -40.21 -40.20 -29.81
N PHE A 67 -40.94 -40.11 -30.92
CA PHE A 67 -42.39 -39.94 -30.90
C PHE A 67 -43.06 -41.07 -31.66
N SER A 68 -44.10 -41.64 -31.06
CA SER A 68 -45.03 -42.54 -31.75
C SER A 68 -46.18 -41.69 -32.27
N VAL A 69 -46.24 -41.54 -33.58
CA VAL A 69 -47.25 -40.70 -34.25
C VAL A 69 -48.15 -41.57 -35.16
N PRO A 70 -49.43 -41.21 -35.35
CA PRO A 70 -50.30 -41.89 -36.32
C PRO A 70 -49.78 -41.84 -37.77
N LEU A 71 -50.46 -42.50 -38.70
CA LEU A 71 -50.14 -42.36 -40.13
C LEU A 71 -50.50 -40.96 -40.64
N GLY A 72 -49.55 -40.28 -41.29
CA GLY A 72 -49.83 -38.98 -41.87
C GLY A 72 -48.61 -38.15 -42.27
N VAL A 73 -48.90 -36.96 -42.77
CA VAL A 73 -47.91 -35.91 -43.04
C VAL A 73 -47.82 -35.02 -41.80
N TYR A 74 -46.60 -34.79 -41.32
CA TYR A 74 -46.32 -34.03 -40.10
C TYR A 74 -45.53 -32.78 -40.40
N THR A 75 -45.82 -31.72 -39.64
CA THR A 75 -45.01 -30.49 -39.60
C THR A 75 -44.28 -30.46 -38.27
N ILE A 76 -42.97 -30.24 -38.32
CA ILE A 76 -42.13 -30.10 -37.14
C ILE A 76 -41.76 -28.63 -37.01
N THR A 77 -42.07 -28.05 -35.86
CA THR A 77 -41.77 -26.66 -35.52
C THR A 77 -41.01 -26.61 -34.21
N GLU A 78 -39.91 -25.86 -34.21
CA GLU A 78 -39.13 -25.56 -33.00
C GLU A 78 -39.39 -24.13 -32.58
N THR A 79 -39.66 -23.93 -31.29
CA THR A 79 -39.83 -22.59 -30.72
C THR A 79 -38.45 -21.94 -30.56
N SER A 80 -38.20 -20.86 -31.30
CA SER A 80 -36.89 -20.16 -31.32
C SER A 80 -36.51 -19.57 -29.95
N PRO A 81 -35.22 -19.58 -29.55
CA PRO A 81 -34.74 -18.95 -28.32
C PRO A 81 -34.64 -17.40 -28.37
N GLY A 82 -34.98 -16.74 -29.49
CA GLY A 82 -35.00 -15.27 -29.55
C GLY A 82 -34.80 -14.65 -30.93
N VAL A 83 -34.67 -13.32 -30.98
CA VAL A 83 -34.55 -12.51 -32.21
C VAL A 83 -33.16 -12.73 -32.87
N GLY A 84 -33.11 -12.94 -34.19
CA GLY A 84 -31.86 -13.08 -34.97
C GLY A 84 -31.66 -14.44 -35.68
N TRP A 85 -32.58 -15.39 -35.51
CA TRP A 85 -32.52 -16.70 -36.17
C TRP A 85 -33.40 -16.71 -37.43
N THR A 86 -32.88 -17.20 -38.57
CA THR A 86 -33.67 -17.51 -39.76
C THR A 86 -33.47 -18.98 -40.13
N THR A 87 -34.54 -19.76 -40.15
CA THR A 87 -34.50 -21.19 -40.49
C THR A 87 -35.20 -21.41 -41.83
N VAL A 88 -34.47 -21.89 -42.84
CA VAL A 88 -35.05 -22.30 -44.14
C VAL A 88 -34.98 -23.82 -44.24
N TYR A 89 -36.11 -24.45 -44.58
CA TYR A 89 -36.20 -25.89 -44.79
C TYR A 89 -36.22 -26.21 -46.28
N THR A 90 -35.48 -27.24 -46.72
CA THR A 90 -35.73 -27.90 -48.01
C THR A 90 -35.87 -29.38 -47.77
N ALA A 91 -37.09 -29.91 -47.89
CA ALA A 91 -37.32 -31.35 -47.96
C ALA A 91 -37.23 -31.76 -49.42
N THR A 92 -36.24 -32.58 -49.79
CA THR A 92 -36.25 -33.23 -51.11
C THR A 92 -37.28 -34.36 -51.08
N THR A 93 -38.27 -34.30 -51.95
CA THR A 93 -39.36 -35.29 -52.06
C THR A 93 -38.85 -36.65 -52.55
N GLY A 94 -39.40 -37.75 -52.00
CA GLY A 94 -39.34 -39.07 -52.65
C GLY A 94 -39.08 -40.30 -51.77
N TYR A 95 -39.80 -40.53 -50.67
CA TYR A 95 -39.65 -41.77 -49.87
C TYR A 95 -40.98 -42.50 -49.65
N SER A 96 -40.93 -43.84 -49.77
CA SER A 96 -42.05 -44.76 -49.52
C SER A 96 -42.07 -45.29 -48.08
N THR A 97 -43.21 -45.86 -47.72
CA THR A 97 -43.55 -46.46 -46.42
C THR A 97 -42.42 -47.34 -45.86
N GLY A 98 -41.94 -47.03 -44.65
CA GLY A 98 -40.88 -47.79 -43.97
C GLY A 98 -39.45 -47.23 -44.09
N SER A 99 -39.28 -46.03 -44.66
CA SER A 99 -37.95 -45.40 -44.78
C SER A 99 -37.65 -44.43 -43.62
N SER A 100 -36.41 -44.43 -43.15
CA SER A 100 -35.89 -43.42 -42.21
C SER A 100 -35.30 -42.24 -42.99
N ALA A 101 -35.72 -41.00 -42.67
CA ALA A 101 -35.10 -39.78 -43.17
C ALA A 101 -34.18 -39.19 -42.09
N VAL A 102 -32.92 -38.95 -42.42
CA VAL A 102 -31.98 -38.23 -41.54
C VAL A 102 -32.06 -36.75 -41.91
N VAL A 103 -32.65 -35.94 -41.04
CA VAL A 103 -32.58 -34.48 -41.14
C VAL A 103 -31.30 -34.03 -40.45
N THR A 104 -30.29 -33.66 -41.24
CA THR A 104 -29.05 -33.11 -40.69
C THR A 104 -29.23 -31.61 -40.48
N LEU A 105 -29.22 -31.18 -39.22
CA LEU A 105 -29.28 -29.78 -38.84
C LEU A 105 -27.85 -29.26 -38.70
N THR A 106 -27.41 -28.41 -39.63
CA THR A 106 -26.12 -27.73 -39.50
C THR A 106 -26.37 -26.32 -38.98
N ASN A 107 -25.99 -26.08 -37.72
CA ASN A 107 -25.97 -24.74 -37.14
C ASN A 107 -24.69 -24.04 -37.59
N ILE A 108 -24.80 -22.98 -38.38
CA ILE A 108 -23.69 -22.06 -38.65
C ILE A 108 -23.95 -20.82 -37.80
N ILE A 109 -23.06 -20.55 -36.85
CA ILE A 109 -23.05 -19.29 -36.12
C ILE A 109 -22.52 -18.24 -37.09
N THR A 110 -23.41 -17.38 -37.58
CA THR A 110 -23.03 -16.06 -38.10
C THR A 110 -23.82 -15.00 -37.35
N ALA A 111 -23.64 -14.94 -36.04
CA ALA A 111 -23.84 -13.68 -35.36
C ALA A 111 -22.68 -12.77 -35.81
N PRO A 112 -22.95 -11.51 -36.24
CA PRO A 112 -21.85 -10.57 -36.42
C PRO A 112 -21.13 -10.47 -35.08
N LEU A 113 -19.80 -10.59 -35.08
CA LEU A 113 -18.97 -10.15 -33.96
C LEU A 113 -19.48 -8.74 -33.61
N THR A 114 -20.14 -8.61 -32.46
CA THR A 114 -20.46 -7.29 -31.92
C THR A 114 -19.14 -6.53 -31.85
N ALA A 115 -19.10 -5.35 -32.47
CA ALA A 115 -17.87 -4.57 -32.59
C ALA A 115 -17.23 -4.42 -31.20
N PRO A 116 -15.89 -4.47 -31.08
CA PRO A 116 -15.22 -4.28 -29.81
C PRO A 116 -15.72 -3.01 -29.12
N GLY A 117 -16.18 -3.15 -27.88
CA GLY A 117 -16.50 -2.01 -27.03
C GLY A 117 -15.23 -1.50 -26.37
N THR A 118 -15.03 -0.19 -26.33
CA THR A 118 -13.90 0.39 -25.60
C THR A 118 -14.36 0.83 -24.21
N ILE A 119 -13.63 0.42 -23.18
CA ILE A 119 -13.79 0.91 -21.81
C ILE A 119 -12.57 1.74 -21.46
N SER A 120 -12.80 2.93 -20.90
CA SER A 120 -11.75 3.86 -20.48
C SER A 120 -12.06 4.54 -19.16
N GLY A 121 -11.03 4.95 -18.46
CA GLY A 121 -11.11 5.67 -17.19
C GLY A 121 -9.74 6.02 -16.65
N ASN A 122 -9.73 6.46 -15.40
CA ASN A 122 -8.52 6.84 -14.68
C ASN A 122 -8.45 6.13 -13.32
N VAL A 123 -7.24 5.72 -12.93
CA VAL A 123 -6.91 5.36 -11.55
C VAL A 123 -6.10 6.50 -10.96
N TYR A 124 -6.65 7.15 -9.95
CA TYR A 124 -6.08 8.35 -9.35
C TYR A 124 -5.80 8.17 -7.87
N ARG A 125 -4.90 9.00 -7.38
CA ARG A 125 -4.55 9.08 -5.98
C ARG A 125 -5.52 10.02 -5.27
N ASP A 126 -6.44 9.43 -4.51
CA ASP A 126 -7.41 10.16 -3.71
C ASP A 126 -6.74 10.60 -2.39
N PHE A 127 -6.35 11.87 -2.30
CA PHE A 127 -5.57 12.38 -1.16
C PHE A 127 -6.44 12.74 0.04
N ASP A 128 -7.65 13.22 -0.18
CA ASP A 128 -8.56 13.65 0.89
C ASP A 128 -9.63 12.61 1.26
N ALA A 129 -9.63 11.48 0.54
CA ALA A 129 -10.47 10.31 0.72
C ALA A 129 -11.97 10.57 0.48
N ASP A 130 -12.33 11.53 -0.37
CA ASP A 130 -13.71 11.90 -0.64
C ASP A 130 -14.38 11.06 -1.77
N GLY A 131 -13.59 10.29 -2.53
CA GLY A 131 -14.07 9.45 -3.62
C GLY A 131 -14.43 10.21 -4.91
N VAL A 132 -13.88 11.40 -5.10
CA VAL A 132 -13.99 12.25 -6.30
C VAL A 132 -12.60 12.40 -6.92
N ASP A 133 -12.51 12.53 -8.24
CA ASP A 133 -11.24 12.89 -8.92
C ASP A 133 -11.18 14.42 -9.02
N ASP A 134 -10.38 15.03 -8.15
CA ASP A 134 -10.18 16.48 -8.05
C ASP A 134 -9.19 17.03 -9.10
N GLY A 135 -8.75 16.19 -10.05
CA GLY A 135 -7.93 16.59 -11.18
C GLY A 135 -6.48 16.89 -10.77
N ALA A 136 -6.04 18.15 -10.94
CA ALA A 136 -4.61 18.48 -10.85
C ALA A 136 -3.96 18.22 -9.48
N ASN A 137 -4.76 18.10 -8.42
CA ASN A 137 -4.28 17.81 -7.07
C ASN A 137 -4.18 16.30 -6.79
N GLU A 138 -4.77 15.47 -7.66
CA GLU A 138 -4.85 14.02 -7.49
C GLU A 138 -4.17 13.33 -8.66
N ILE A 139 -2.94 12.90 -8.38
CA ILE A 139 -2.07 12.35 -9.42
C ILE A 139 -2.55 10.97 -9.86
N GLY A 140 -2.33 10.64 -11.13
CA GLY A 140 -2.61 9.31 -11.64
C GLY A 140 -1.72 8.23 -11.04
N VAL A 141 -2.25 7.03 -10.89
CA VAL A 141 -1.56 5.85 -10.35
C VAL A 141 -1.26 4.87 -11.46
N ALA A 142 0.03 4.77 -11.80
CA ALA A 142 0.54 3.92 -12.89
C ALA A 142 0.64 2.45 -12.49
N GLY A 143 0.59 1.56 -13.48
CA GLY A 143 0.87 0.13 -13.30
C GLY A 143 -0.28 -0.71 -12.74
N VAL A 144 -1.46 -0.12 -12.52
CA VAL A 144 -2.66 -0.85 -12.10
C VAL A 144 -3.22 -1.60 -13.30
N ILE A 145 -3.48 -2.89 -13.10
CA ILE A 145 -4.00 -3.79 -14.14
C ILE A 145 -5.52 -3.80 -14.06
N VAL A 146 -6.16 -3.44 -15.17
CA VAL A 146 -7.62 -3.44 -15.34
C VAL A 146 -8.00 -4.58 -16.27
N THR A 147 -8.76 -5.57 -15.79
CA THR A 147 -9.19 -6.72 -16.60
C THR A 147 -10.70 -6.83 -16.65
N ALA A 148 -11.28 -6.97 -17.85
CA ALA A 148 -12.69 -7.18 -18.07
C ALA A 148 -13.00 -8.67 -18.22
N TYR A 149 -13.86 -9.22 -17.36
CA TYR A 149 -14.33 -10.61 -17.41
C TYR A 149 -15.78 -10.68 -17.85
N ASP A 150 -16.13 -11.68 -18.66
CA ASP A 150 -17.53 -11.99 -18.97
C ASP A 150 -18.23 -12.75 -17.84
N ARG A 151 -19.48 -13.19 -18.10
CA ARG A 151 -20.31 -13.95 -17.16
C ARG A 151 -19.71 -15.31 -16.77
N ASP A 152 -18.88 -15.88 -17.63
CA ASP A 152 -18.28 -17.19 -17.45
C ASP A 152 -16.90 -17.06 -16.75
N GLY A 153 -16.49 -15.82 -16.43
CA GLY A 153 -15.21 -15.52 -15.80
C GLY A 153 -14.03 -15.52 -16.77
N VAL A 154 -14.28 -15.47 -18.08
CA VAL A 154 -13.23 -15.41 -19.11
C VAL A 154 -12.82 -13.96 -19.35
N ALA A 155 -11.51 -13.69 -19.40
CA ALA A 155 -10.98 -12.36 -19.69
C ALA A 155 -11.25 -11.99 -21.16
N GLN A 156 -11.92 -10.86 -21.37
CA GLN A 156 -12.32 -10.32 -22.67
C GLN A 156 -11.54 -9.06 -23.06
N GLY A 157 -10.67 -8.56 -22.17
CA GLY A 157 -9.80 -7.42 -22.41
C GLY A 157 -8.98 -7.06 -21.16
N THR A 158 -7.81 -6.48 -21.36
CA THR A 158 -6.95 -5.98 -20.27
C THR A 158 -6.23 -4.71 -20.68
N ALA A 159 -5.94 -3.84 -19.72
CA ALA A 159 -5.06 -2.69 -19.88
C ALA A 159 -4.27 -2.44 -18.59
N THR A 160 -3.19 -1.68 -18.71
CA THR A 160 -2.41 -1.19 -17.58
C THR A 160 -2.46 0.33 -17.57
N THR A 161 -2.65 0.93 -16.41
CA THR A 161 -2.67 2.39 -16.29
C THR A 161 -1.31 3.00 -16.62
N ASP A 162 -1.33 4.12 -17.35
CA ASP A 162 -0.14 4.88 -17.71
C ASP A 162 0.36 5.76 -16.54
N ALA A 163 1.41 6.55 -16.78
CA ALA A 163 2.00 7.46 -15.80
C ALA A 163 1.02 8.51 -15.24
N SER A 164 -0.06 8.79 -15.97
CA SER A 164 -1.13 9.70 -15.58
C SER A 164 -2.37 8.94 -15.09
N GLY A 165 -2.27 7.64 -14.82
CA GLY A 165 -3.36 6.81 -14.30
C GLY A 165 -4.39 6.39 -15.34
N ASN A 166 -4.26 6.82 -16.60
CA ASN A 166 -5.26 6.56 -17.62
C ASN A 166 -5.15 5.14 -18.14
N TYR A 167 -6.29 4.53 -18.45
CA TYR A 167 -6.34 3.26 -19.16
C TYR A 167 -7.39 3.27 -20.26
N THR A 168 -7.18 2.44 -21.27
CA THR A 168 -8.16 2.15 -22.31
C THR A 168 -8.01 0.68 -22.68
N LEU A 169 -9.07 -0.10 -22.48
CA LEU A 169 -9.12 -1.51 -22.84
C LEU A 169 -10.21 -1.75 -23.87
N ASN A 170 -9.90 -2.59 -24.85
CA ASN A 170 -10.86 -3.03 -25.86
C ASN A 170 -11.40 -4.39 -25.45
N THR A 171 -12.73 -4.52 -25.39
CA THR A 171 -13.40 -5.78 -25.06
C THR A 171 -13.86 -6.49 -26.32
N THR A 172 -13.87 -7.81 -26.29
CA THR A 172 -14.53 -8.64 -27.31
C THR A 172 -16.04 -8.69 -27.04
N GLY A 173 -16.76 -7.68 -27.54
CA GLY A 173 -18.22 -7.52 -27.42
C GLY A 173 -18.65 -6.30 -26.58
N ASN A 174 -19.95 -6.21 -26.28
CA ASN A 174 -20.57 -5.05 -25.58
C ASN A 174 -20.83 -5.29 -24.08
N GLY A 175 -20.47 -6.46 -23.53
CA GLY A 175 -20.71 -6.79 -22.12
C GLY A 175 -22.16 -7.20 -21.79
N PRO A 176 -22.58 -7.12 -20.51
CA PRO A 176 -21.86 -6.51 -19.38
C PRO A 176 -20.63 -7.32 -18.96
N TYR A 177 -19.60 -6.61 -18.47
CA TYR A 177 -18.35 -7.15 -17.97
C TYR A 177 -18.18 -6.86 -16.48
N ARG A 178 -17.51 -7.77 -15.77
CA ARG A 178 -16.92 -7.53 -14.45
C ARG A 178 -15.50 -7.02 -14.64
N LEU A 179 -15.27 -5.74 -14.39
CA LEU A 179 -13.93 -5.16 -14.33
C LEU A 179 -13.31 -5.42 -12.98
N GLU A 180 -12.04 -5.80 -12.97
CA GLU A 180 -11.22 -5.95 -11.76
C GLU A 180 -9.97 -5.08 -11.88
N PHE A 181 -9.73 -4.27 -10.86
CA PHE A 181 -8.53 -3.45 -10.68
C PHE A 181 -7.59 -4.18 -9.73
N THR A 182 -6.39 -4.51 -10.21
CA THR A 182 -5.41 -5.33 -9.49
C THR A 182 -4.01 -4.74 -9.62
N ASN A 183 -3.03 -5.29 -8.89
CA ASN A 183 -1.65 -4.80 -8.87
C ASN A 183 -1.56 -3.34 -8.38
N LEU A 184 -2.28 -3.02 -7.29
CA LEU A 184 -2.14 -1.71 -6.65
C LEU A 184 -0.72 -1.57 -6.09
N PRO A 185 -0.16 -0.35 -6.05
CA PRO A 185 1.09 -0.10 -5.35
C PRO A 185 1.03 -0.61 -3.91
N THR A 186 2.16 -1.06 -3.37
CA THR A 186 2.25 -1.46 -1.96
C THR A 186 1.77 -0.32 -1.05
N ASP A 187 1.04 -0.67 0.00
CA ASP A 187 0.41 0.24 0.97
C ASP A 187 -0.78 1.07 0.44
N TYR A 188 -1.18 0.89 -0.83
CA TYR A 188 -2.38 1.51 -1.39
C TYR A 188 -3.61 0.62 -1.20
N GLU A 189 -4.74 1.26 -0.89
CA GLU A 189 -6.04 0.65 -0.67
C GLU A 189 -7.11 1.38 -1.50
N PRO A 190 -8.24 0.74 -1.85
CA PRO A 190 -9.40 1.42 -2.42
C PRO A 190 -9.88 2.59 -1.56
N THR A 191 -10.20 3.73 -2.17
CA THR A 191 -10.79 4.88 -1.48
C THR A 191 -12.33 4.78 -1.37
N MET A 192 -12.99 5.83 -0.88
CA MET A 192 -14.44 5.92 -0.77
C MET A 192 -15.13 5.78 -2.14
N HIS A 193 -16.19 4.98 -2.19
CA HIS A 193 -17.03 4.85 -3.38
C HIS A 193 -17.95 6.08 -3.54
N GLY A 194 -17.95 6.67 -4.74
CA GLY A 194 -18.66 7.91 -5.06
C GLY A 194 -19.33 7.87 -6.43
N ALA A 195 -20.06 8.93 -6.79
CA ALA A 195 -20.77 9.01 -8.07
C ALA A 195 -19.84 8.99 -9.31
N GLY A 196 -18.55 9.32 -9.11
CA GLY A 196 -17.50 9.27 -10.13
C GLY A 196 -16.41 8.24 -9.84
N ASN A 197 -16.57 7.40 -8.80
CA ASN A 197 -15.55 6.45 -8.37
C ASN A 197 -16.16 5.10 -7.96
N GLY A 198 -15.80 4.03 -8.68
CA GLY A 198 -16.25 2.68 -8.35
C GLY A 198 -15.34 1.97 -7.34
N THR A 199 -15.74 0.77 -6.93
CA THR A 199 -14.85 -0.11 -6.14
C THR A 199 -13.82 -0.78 -7.05
N SER A 200 -12.92 -1.59 -6.48
CA SER A 200 -11.95 -2.38 -7.25
C SER A 200 -12.60 -3.46 -8.14
N THR A 201 -13.93 -3.66 -8.00
CA THR A 201 -14.73 -4.55 -8.86
C THR A 201 -15.97 -3.83 -9.36
N GLN A 202 -16.06 -3.59 -10.67
CA GLN A 202 -17.14 -2.80 -11.28
C GLN A 202 -17.87 -3.59 -12.36
N PHE A 203 -19.18 -3.36 -12.55
CA PHE A 203 -19.97 -4.03 -13.60
C PHE A 203 -20.36 -3.04 -14.68
N ILE A 204 -19.77 -3.17 -15.88
CA ILE A 204 -19.82 -2.14 -16.94
C ILE A 204 -20.28 -2.76 -18.26
N SER A 205 -21.15 -2.06 -18.98
CA SER A 205 -21.49 -2.38 -20.37
C SER A 205 -20.64 -1.52 -21.31
N ALA A 206 -20.01 -2.12 -22.31
CA ALA A 206 -19.15 -1.42 -23.24
C ALA A 206 -19.96 -0.90 -24.46
N PRO A 207 -19.59 0.25 -25.06
CA PRO A 207 -18.50 1.14 -24.66
C PRO A 207 -18.83 1.98 -23.42
N ALA A 208 -17.81 2.30 -22.63
CA ALA A 208 -17.93 3.14 -21.44
C ALA A 208 -16.69 4.02 -21.25
N SER A 209 -16.90 5.21 -20.67
CA SER A 209 -15.84 6.15 -20.29
C SER A 209 -16.06 6.62 -18.86
N ASN A 210 -15.03 7.22 -18.26
CA ASN A 210 -15.05 7.68 -16.85
C ASN A 210 -15.33 6.54 -15.87
N VAL A 211 -14.83 5.35 -16.19
CA VAL A 211 -14.87 4.19 -15.28
C VAL A 211 -13.65 4.29 -14.37
N ASN A 212 -13.75 5.17 -13.37
CA ASN A 212 -12.62 5.53 -12.53
C ASN A 212 -12.54 4.65 -11.28
N PHE A 213 -11.33 4.60 -10.72
CA PHE A 213 -11.02 3.88 -9.49
C PHE A 213 -9.98 4.65 -8.68
N GLY A 214 -10.41 5.28 -7.60
CA GLY A 214 -9.57 6.03 -6.68
C GLY A 214 -8.95 5.10 -5.63
N VAL A 215 -7.70 5.40 -5.28
CA VAL A 215 -6.92 4.68 -4.28
C VAL A 215 -6.24 5.64 -3.33
N ASN A 216 -6.07 5.24 -2.07
CA ASN A 216 -5.41 6.01 -1.03
C ASN A 216 -4.36 5.14 -0.31
N ASN A 217 -3.34 5.75 0.27
CA ASN A 217 -2.33 5.14 1.15
C ASN A 217 -2.60 5.79 2.49
N PRO A 218 -3.22 5.06 3.44
CA PRO A 218 -3.57 5.58 4.75
C PRO A 218 -2.39 6.20 5.50
N VAL A 219 -1.14 5.89 5.13
CA VAL A 219 0.05 6.48 5.73
C VAL A 219 0.18 7.97 5.45
N ASP A 220 -0.30 8.44 4.30
CA ASP A 220 -0.18 9.83 3.89
C ASP A 220 -1.32 10.70 4.44
N TYR A 221 -2.30 10.10 5.12
CA TYR A 221 -3.39 10.85 5.74
C TYR A 221 -2.85 11.81 6.80
N SER A 222 -3.11 13.10 6.57
CA SER A 222 -2.89 14.16 7.54
C SER A 222 -4.17 14.94 7.75
N GLN A 223 -4.60 15.07 9.00
CA GLN A 223 -5.68 15.98 9.37
C GLN A 223 -5.25 17.45 9.17
N ALA A 224 -6.22 18.36 9.00
CA ALA A 224 -5.94 19.78 8.70
C ALA A 224 -5.09 20.52 9.75
N ASN A 225 -5.14 20.08 11.01
CA ASN A 225 -4.34 20.63 12.10
C ASN A 225 -3.80 19.47 12.95
N PRO A 226 -2.70 18.81 12.53
CA PRO A 226 -2.14 17.69 13.26
C PRO A 226 -1.49 18.14 14.56
N ASP A 227 -1.40 17.22 15.52
CA ASP A 227 -0.53 17.39 16.67
C ASP A 227 0.93 17.20 16.21
N MET A 228 1.77 18.19 16.46
CA MET A 228 3.22 18.13 16.28
C MET A 228 3.86 17.65 17.57
N ILE A 229 4.80 16.71 17.47
CA ILE A 229 5.53 16.16 18.60
C ILE A 229 7.02 16.41 18.37
N THR A 230 7.71 16.86 19.41
CA THR A 230 9.17 17.05 19.35
C THR A 230 9.83 16.72 20.68
N SER A 231 11.05 16.20 20.59
CA SER A 231 11.96 16.09 21.72
C SER A 231 12.46 17.47 22.13
N VAL A 232 12.68 17.67 23.42
CA VAL A 232 13.22 18.91 24.02
C VAL A 232 14.39 18.53 24.90
N TYR A 233 15.48 19.30 24.80
CA TYR A 233 16.71 19.02 25.53
C TYR A 233 16.95 20.04 26.63
N TYR A 234 17.16 19.55 27.84
CA TYR A 234 17.61 20.38 28.96
C TYR A 234 18.98 19.90 29.43
N ASN A 235 19.82 20.86 29.79
CA ASN A 235 21.08 20.59 30.44
C ASN A 235 20.86 19.77 31.74
N GLY A 236 21.87 19.00 32.14
CA GLY A 236 21.91 18.30 33.41
C GLY A 236 21.36 16.88 33.40
N ASP A 237 21.22 16.33 34.59
CA ASP A 237 20.80 14.96 34.87
C ASP A 237 19.28 14.78 34.72
N THR A 238 18.84 13.52 34.66
CA THR A 238 17.43 13.09 34.57
C THR A 238 16.74 13.14 35.94
N ASN A 239 16.88 14.27 36.65
CA ASN A 239 16.24 14.53 37.93
C ASN A 239 14.83 15.14 37.77
N SER A 240 14.15 15.44 38.87
CA SER A 240 12.83 16.09 38.86
C SER A 240 12.89 17.62 38.91
N THR A 241 14.07 18.23 38.85
CA THR A 241 14.23 19.68 38.86
C THR A 241 13.77 20.29 37.54
N ALA A 242 12.91 21.31 37.63
CA ALA A 242 12.42 22.04 36.46
C ALA A 242 13.57 22.74 35.70
N PRO A 243 13.48 22.84 34.36
CA PRO A 243 12.43 22.29 33.50
C PRO A 243 12.52 20.77 33.32
N THR A 244 11.37 20.11 33.13
CA THR A 244 11.26 18.64 33.11
C THR A 244 10.76 18.05 31.80
N GLY A 245 9.96 18.77 30.99
CA GLY A 245 9.28 18.21 29.81
C GLY A 245 10.21 17.97 28.61
N THR A 246 10.51 16.71 28.32
CA THR A 246 11.52 16.29 27.33
C THR A 246 10.90 15.77 26.02
N LEU A 247 9.60 15.49 26.03
CA LEU A 247 8.79 15.22 24.84
C LEU A 247 7.50 16.03 24.98
N VAL A 248 7.21 16.86 23.98
CA VAL A 248 6.09 17.79 24.03
C VAL A 248 5.24 17.68 22.77
N LYS A 249 3.97 18.07 22.92
CA LYS A 249 2.95 18.05 21.88
C LYS A 249 2.28 19.41 21.74
N PHE A 250 2.08 19.90 20.54
CA PHE A 250 1.36 21.13 20.25
C PHE A 250 0.69 21.05 18.88
N ALA A 251 -0.41 21.79 18.67
CA ALA A 251 -1.09 21.77 17.38
C ALA A 251 -0.25 22.50 16.32
N TYR A 252 -0.23 22.00 15.08
CA TYR A 252 0.52 22.56 13.96
C TYR A 252 0.28 24.07 13.74
N ASN A 253 -0.96 24.53 13.89
CA ASN A 253 -1.31 25.95 13.74
C ASN A 253 -0.94 26.82 14.97
N SER A 254 -0.35 26.25 16.02
CA SER A 254 0.09 27.01 17.19
C SER A 254 1.26 27.92 16.80
N SER A 255 1.26 29.15 17.31
CA SER A 255 2.34 30.11 17.07
C SER A 255 2.66 30.91 18.31
N GLY A 256 3.92 31.33 18.45
CA GLY A 256 4.40 32.03 19.63
C GLY A 256 4.52 31.13 20.86
N ALA A 257 4.27 31.69 22.04
CA ALA A 257 4.43 31.00 23.32
C ALA A 257 3.11 30.49 23.93
N SER A 258 2.00 30.59 23.20
CA SER A 258 0.66 30.20 23.68
C SER A 258 -0.13 29.50 22.55
N PRO A 259 -0.85 28.39 22.83
CA PRO A 259 -0.85 27.68 24.11
C PRO A 259 0.50 27.02 24.40
N THR A 260 0.84 26.86 25.68
CA THR A 260 2.03 26.12 26.08
C THR A 260 1.94 24.69 25.56
N PRO A 261 3.02 24.13 24.98
CA PRO A 261 3.05 22.74 24.57
C PRO A 261 2.68 21.79 25.72
N THR A 262 1.88 20.77 25.41
CA THR A 262 1.51 19.71 26.35
C THR A 262 2.70 18.80 26.55
N MET A 263 3.12 18.60 27.80
CA MET A 263 4.21 17.68 28.13
C MET A 263 3.69 16.23 28.09
N LEU A 264 4.32 15.39 27.26
CA LEU A 264 4.01 13.95 27.15
C LEU A 264 4.93 13.10 28.03
N ALA A 265 6.18 13.51 28.19
CA ALA A 265 7.15 12.81 29.02
C ALA A 265 8.15 13.76 29.66
N THR A 266 8.67 13.36 30.82
CA THR A 266 9.70 14.08 31.56
C THR A 266 11.10 13.52 31.29
N LYS A 267 12.14 14.32 31.50
CA LYS A 267 13.54 13.89 31.45
C LYS A 267 13.84 12.75 32.42
N ALA A 268 13.15 12.67 33.57
CA ALA A 268 13.30 11.56 34.51
C ALA A 268 12.73 10.23 33.98
N GLN A 269 11.72 10.30 33.10
CA GLN A 269 11.08 9.11 32.52
C GLN A 269 11.87 8.58 31.32
N ILE A 270 12.31 9.45 30.41
CA ILE A 270 12.88 9.01 29.12
C ILE A 270 14.22 9.67 28.75
N GLY A 271 14.69 10.68 29.48
CA GLY A 271 15.90 11.44 29.17
C GLY A 271 15.87 12.07 27.77
N SER A 272 17.04 12.20 27.13
CA SER A 272 17.13 12.69 25.75
C SER A 272 16.72 11.65 24.71
N THR A 273 15.84 12.06 23.80
CA THR A 273 15.37 11.25 22.67
C THR A 273 15.53 11.98 21.34
N TRP A 274 15.65 11.25 20.23
CA TRP A 274 15.68 11.83 18.87
C TRP A 274 14.65 11.21 17.93
N GLY A 275 14.85 9.95 17.54
CA GLY A 275 14.00 9.29 16.55
C GLY A 275 12.60 9.10 17.10
N LEU A 276 11.59 9.49 16.32
CA LEU A 276 10.19 9.41 16.71
C LEU A 276 9.39 8.69 15.63
N ALA A 277 8.63 7.66 16.02
CA ALA A 277 7.68 6.99 15.13
C ALA A 277 6.30 6.93 15.80
N TYR A 278 5.22 7.00 15.02
CA TYR A 278 3.86 7.08 15.55
C TYR A 278 2.95 5.98 15.00
N ALA A 279 2.46 5.11 15.89
CA ALA A 279 1.39 4.17 15.60
C ALA A 279 0.02 4.84 15.82
N ARG A 280 -0.68 5.17 14.74
CA ARG A 280 -1.98 5.87 14.74
C ARG A 280 -3.10 5.01 15.29
N SER A 281 -3.05 3.69 15.11
CA SER A 281 -4.09 2.77 15.57
C SER A 281 -4.13 2.67 17.08
N THR A 282 -2.97 2.64 17.73
CA THR A 282 -2.82 2.55 19.19
C THR A 282 -2.53 3.90 19.86
N LYS A 283 -2.40 4.98 19.08
CA LYS A 283 -2.05 6.32 19.58
C LYS A 283 -0.72 6.35 20.34
N THR A 284 0.22 5.49 19.93
CA THR A 284 1.51 5.31 20.60
C THR A 284 2.65 5.96 19.82
N ILE A 285 3.44 6.77 20.50
CA ILE A 285 4.71 7.34 20.02
C ILE A 285 5.84 6.44 20.53
N TYR A 286 6.70 6.01 19.63
CA TYR A 286 7.98 5.39 19.94
C TYR A 286 9.06 6.45 19.89
N ALA A 287 9.95 6.48 20.90
CA ALA A 287 11.04 7.44 20.99
C ALA A 287 12.37 6.76 21.32
N SER A 288 13.40 6.93 20.48
CA SER A 288 14.75 6.37 20.72
C SER A 288 15.56 7.27 21.63
N ALA A 289 16.30 6.66 22.55
CA ALA A 289 17.33 7.35 23.33
C ALA A 289 18.42 7.93 22.40
N PHE A 290 18.81 9.17 22.67
CA PHE A 290 19.78 9.89 21.86
C PHE A 290 20.86 10.52 22.74
N LEU A 291 22.13 10.34 22.40
CA LEU A 291 23.24 10.93 23.13
C LEU A 291 23.50 12.37 22.68
N LYS A 292 23.11 13.33 23.53
CA LYS A 292 23.48 14.75 23.40
C LYS A 292 24.39 15.12 24.58
N ARG A 293 25.50 15.81 24.30
CA ARG A 293 26.39 16.29 25.38
C ARG A 293 25.64 17.27 26.27
N HIS A 294 25.97 17.25 27.56
CA HIS A 294 25.31 18.01 28.63
C HIS A 294 23.90 17.56 29.00
N VAL A 295 23.34 16.55 28.32
CA VAL A 295 21.98 16.08 28.55
C VAL A 295 22.02 14.63 29.03
N GLY A 296 21.24 14.37 30.09
CA GLY A 296 21.12 13.05 30.70
C GLY A 296 20.39 12.04 29.80
N LEU A 297 20.97 10.84 29.70
CA LEU A 297 20.26 9.69 29.13
C LEU A 297 19.22 9.18 30.12
N GLY A 298 18.12 8.66 29.60
CA GLY A 298 17.05 8.06 30.40
C GLY A 298 17.51 6.83 31.20
N PRO A 299 16.67 6.34 32.13
CA PRO A 299 17.02 5.28 33.07
C PRO A 299 17.41 3.94 32.43
N ASN A 300 17.06 3.74 31.16
CA ASN A 300 17.33 2.50 30.42
C ASN A 300 18.54 2.61 29.47
N GLY A 301 19.28 3.71 29.52
CA GLY A 301 20.55 3.87 28.81
C GLY A 301 20.41 4.10 27.29
N PRO A 302 21.53 4.06 26.55
CA PRO A 302 21.62 4.54 25.16
C PRO A 302 20.91 3.64 24.13
N GLY A 303 20.52 2.42 24.51
CA GLY A 303 19.81 1.49 23.62
C GLY A 303 18.29 1.48 23.80
N ALA A 304 17.74 2.36 24.62
CA ALA A 304 16.33 2.35 24.99
C ALA A 304 15.43 2.94 23.89
N ILE A 305 14.27 2.32 23.71
CA ILE A 305 13.15 2.84 22.94
C ILE A 305 11.94 2.85 23.88
N TYR A 306 11.32 4.01 24.02
CA TYR A 306 10.18 4.23 24.90
C TYR A 306 8.88 4.24 24.11
N ALA A 307 7.80 3.72 24.68
CA ALA A 307 6.43 3.88 24.19
C ALA A 307 5.69 4.91 25.05
N ILE A 308 5.05 5.88 24.39
CA ILE A 308 4.34 7.00 25.01
C ILE A 308 2.97 7.13 24.35
N ASP A 309 1.89 7.15 25.14
CA ASP A 309 0.56 7.49 24.62
C ASP A 309 0.49 8.99 24.31
N ILE A 310 0.06 9.36 23.10
CA ILE A 310 -0.08 10.76 22.65
C ILE A 310 -1.11 11.56 23.48
N ASN A 311 -2.00 10.87 24.21
CA ASN A 311 -2.97 11.46 25.12
C ASN A 311 -2.41 11.63 26.54
N GLY A 312 -1.16 11.24 26.77
CA GLY A 312 -0.47 11.29 28.06
C GLY A 312 -0.55 9.98 28.84
N GLY A 313 0.19 9.92 29.95
CA GLY A 313 0.35 8.71 30.75
C GLY A 313 1.77 8.56 31.25
N THR A 314 2.09 7.38 31.81
CA THR A 314 3.48 7.06 32.15
C THR A 314 4.13 6.33 30.98
N PRO A 315 5.21 6.89 30.39
CA PRO A 315 6.00 6.18 29.38
C PRO A 315 6.45 4.81 29.86
N THR A 316 6.47 3.84 28.96
CA THR A 316 6.98 2.49 29.22
C THR A 316 8.20 2.21 28.35
N LEU A 317 9.06 1.29 28.79
CA LEU A 317 10.13 0.78 27.94
C LEU A 317 9.50 -0.17 26.90
N PHE A 318 9.59 0.19 25.62
CA PHE A 318 9.16 -0.68 24.52
C PHE A 318 10.22 -1.75 24.23
N ALA A 319 11.46 -1.32 24.05
CA ALA A 319 12.58 -2.22 23.77
C ALA A 319 13.89 -1.62 24.30
N ASN A 320 14.90 -2.46 24.49
CA ASN A 320 16.27 -2.04 24.73
C ASN A 320 17.20 -2.87 23.85
N LEU A 321 17.80 -2.24 22.83
CA LEU A 321 18.62 -2.97 21.87
C LEU A 321 19.86 -3.63 22.53
N ALA A 322 20.43 -3.02 23.56
CA ALA A 322 21.54 -3.63 24.30
C ALA A 322 21.11 -4.92 25.00
N SER A 323 19.93 -4.92 25.63
CA SER A 323 19.34 -6.12 26.23
C SER A 323 18.96 -7.18 25.19
N LEU A 324 18.76 -6.78 23.93
CA LEU A 324 18.52 -7.67 22.79
C LEU A 324 19.83 -8.11 22.09
N GLY A 325 20.99 -7.77 22.64
CA GLY A 325 22.30 -8.21 22.16
C GLY A 325 22.98 -7.28 21.15
N ALA A 326 22.42 -6.10 20.87
CA ALA A 326 23.05 -5.10 20.01
C ALA A 326 24.22 -4.38 20.72
N ASN A 327 25.26 -4.01 19.97
CA ASN A 327 26.27 -3.10 20.47
C ASN A 327 25.82 -1.65 20.23
N VAL A 328 25.26 -1.02 21.26
CA VAL A 328 24.81 0.39 21.21
C VAL A 328 25.88 1.38 21.66
N GLY A 329 27.12 0.92 21.81
CA GLY A 329 28.24 1.68 22.36
C GLY A 329 28.16 1.85 23.89
N THR A 330 29.20 2.45 24.46
CA THR A 330 29.33 2.63 25.92
C THR A 330 29.35 4.11 26.27
N VAL A 331 28.46 4.51 27.17
CA VAL A 331 28.38 5.87 27.73
C VAL A 331 28.53 5.77 29.24
N LEU A 332 29.31 6.67 29.82
CA LEU A 332 29.40 6.80 31.28
C LEU A 332 28.04 7.19 31.87
N SER A 333 27.81 6.85 33.14
CA SER A 333 26.60 7.30 33.83
C SER A 333 26.51 8.83 33.86
N ASN A 334 25.29 9.39 33.94
CA ASN A 334 25.08 10.84 34.01
C ASN A 334 25.93 11.49 35.13
N ASN A 335 26.02 10.84 36.30
CA ASN A 335 26.88 11.29 37.39
C ASN A 335 28.38 11.25 37.04
N ALA A 336 28.86 10.18 36.39
CA ALA A 336 30.27 10.07 35.97
C ALA A 336 30.62 11.05 34.84
N ARG A 337 29.63 11.50 34.05
CA ARG A 337 29.73 12.59 33.09
C ARG A 337 29.72 13.99 33.74
N GLY A 338 29.43 14.06 35.04
CA GLY A 338 29.36 15.32 35.79
C GLY A 338 28.08 16.12 35.52
N LEU A 339 26.99 15.47 35.10
CA LEU A 339 25.72 16.13 34.85
C LEU A 339 25.04 16.48 36.18
N GLY A 340 24.63 17.75 36.32
CA GLY A 340 24.00 18.28 37.53
C GLY A 340 22.62 18.87 37.26
N GLU A 341 22.30 19.99 37.90
CA GLU A 341 21.01 20.67 37.69
C GLU A 341 20.91 21.39 36.33
N PRO A 342 19.70 21.63 35.80
CA PRO A 342 19.53 22.27 34.49
C PRO A 342 20.19 23.63 34.30
N THR A 343 20.29 24.41 35.37
CA THR A 343 20.91 25.74 35.35
C THR A 343 22.41 25.71 35.60
N SER A 344 23.00 24.53 35.87
CA SER A 344 24.41 24.37 36.22
C SER A 344 25.24 23.87 35.02
N PRO A 345 26.16 24.69 34.49
CA PRO A 345 27.06 24.25 33.44
C PRO A 345 27.96 23.09 33.88
N ASN A 346 28.31 22.21 32.95
CA ASN A 346 29.18 21.06 33.19
C ASN A 346 30.10 20.82 31.97
N ASN A 347 31.17 20.05 32.16
CA ASN A 347 32.13 19.79 31.09
C ASN A 347 31.76 18.58 30.23
N ASP A 348 31.16 17.53 30.79
CA ASP A 348 30.81 16.29 30.08
C ASP A 348 31.83 15.89 28.98
N PRO A 349 33.11 15.72 29.35
CA PRO A 349 34.21 15.74 28.38
C PRO A 349 34.22 14.52 27.47
N THR A 350 33.82 13.36 27.98
CA THR A 350 33.85 12.09 27.24
C THR A 350 32.82 12.04 26.12
N THR A 351 31.72 12.80 26.25
CA THR A 351 30.60 12.72 25.32
C THR A 351 30.84 13.51 24.04
N PHE A 352 31.78 14.47 24.04
CA PHE A 352 32.03 15.34 22.87
C PHE A 352 32.20 14.54 21.57
N ASP A 353 33.10 13.56 21.52
CA ASP A 353 33.29 12.75 20.31
C ASP A 353 32.20 11.68 20.12
N GLN A 354 31.50 11.26 21.19
CA GLN A 354 30.54 10.17 21.14
C GLN A 354 29.21 10.54 20.47
N VAL A 355 28.86 11.83 20.45
CA VAL A 355 27.64 12.32 19.77
C VAL A 355 27.64 11.86 18.32
N GLY A 356 26.53 11.26 17.87
CA GLY A 356 26.40 10.72 16.51
C GLY A 356 27.12 9.39 16.25
N LYS A 357 27.84 8.84 17.25
CA LYS A 357 28.55 7.54 17.16
C LYS A 357 28.00 6.47 18.12
N VAL A 358 27.28 6.89 19.15
CA VAL A 358 26.80 6.02 20.23
C VAL A 358 25.29 6.15 20.41
N GLY A 359 24.64 5.02 20.72
CA GLY A 359 23.20 4.92 20.89
C GLY A 359 22.46 4.78 19.56
N LEU A 360 21.25 5.32 19.53
CA LEU A 360 20.32 5.16 18.42
C LEU A 360 20.20 6.46 17.63
N GLY A 361 19.97 6.30 16.32
CA GLY A 361 19.62 7.37 15.42
C GLY A 361 18.11 7.48 15.28
N ASP A 362 17.69 7.69 14.04
CA ASP A 362 16.29 7.81 13.68
C ASP A 362 15.55 6.46 13.70
N MET A 363 14.21 6.53 13.67
CA MET A 363 13.32 5.37 13.59
C MET A 363 12.10 5.66 12.73
N ASP A 364 11.55 4.62 12.11
CA ASP A 364 10.27 4.72 11.41
C ASP A 364 9.46 3.42 11.50
N ILE A 365 8.17 3.51 11.24
CA ILE A 365 7.18 2.44 11.38
C ILE A 365 6.63 2.02 10.02
N SER A 366 6.37 0.72 9.84
CA SER A 366 5.70 0.22 8.64
C SER A 366 4.25 0.71 8.54
N ALA A 367 3.70 0.74 7.32
CA ALA A 367 2.32 1.18 7.06
C ALA A 367 1.27 0.40 7.86
N ASP A 368 1.50 -0.90 8.08
CA ASP A 368 0.62 -1.79 8.84
C ASP A 368 0.79 -1.67 10.36
N GLU A 369 1.69 -0.80 10.83
CA GLU A 369 2.03 -0.57 12.24
C GLU A 369 2.51 -1.82 12.99
N ARG A 370 3.06 -2.82 12.28
CA ARG A 370 3.58 -4.06 12.88
C ARG A 370 5.09 -4.10 13.01
N THR A 371 5.81 -3.19 12.37
CA THR A 371 7.27 -3.20 12.33
C THR A 371 7.84 -1.83 12.66
N LEU A 372 8.77 -1.77 13.60
CA LEU A 372 9.59 -0.59 13.87
C LEU A 372 11.00 -0.81 13.33
N TYR A 373 11.50 0.15 12.57
CA TYR A 373 12.85 0.21 12.05
C TYR A 373 13.64 1.24 12.84
N VAL A 374 14.88 0.94 13.23
CA VAL A 374 15.74 1.88 13.97
C VAL A 374 17.20 1.73 13.56
N VAL A 375 17.91 2.85 13.40
CA VAL A 375 19.36 2.83 13.16
C VAL A 375 20.12 2.77 14.47
N ASN A 376 21.03 1.81 14.60
CA ASN A 376 22.03 1.81 15.66
C ASN A 376 23.33 2.47 15.16
N LEU A 377 23.75 3.54 15.84
CA LEU A 377 24.88 4.37 15.42
C LEU A 377 26.24 3.70 15.68
N SER A 378 26.30 2.78 16.65
CA SER A 378 27.56 2.16 17.08
C SER A 378 27.98 0.98 16.21
N ASP A 379 27.05 0.11 15.82
CA ASP A 379 27.33 -1.02 14.95
C ASP A 379 26.89 -0.80 13.49
N LYS A 380 26.30 0.36 13.19
CA LYS A 380 25.89 0.79 11.84
C LYS A 380 24.90 -0.17 11.20
N ARG A 381 23.93 -0.65 11.99
CA ARG A 381 22.90 -1.61 11.55
C ARG A 381 21.51 -1.00 11.58
N LEU A 382 20.67 -1.46 10.65
CA LEU A 382 19.23 -1.30 10.68
C LEU A 382 18.64 -2.44 11.51
N TYR A 383 17.99 -2.11 12.62
CA TYR A 383 17.28 -3.07 13.47
C TYR A 383 15.78 -3.07 13.15
N VAL A 384 15.19 -4.26 13.16
CA VAL A 384 13.77 -4.48 12.85
C VAL A 384 13.11 -5.10 14.08
N LEU A 385 12.16 -4.39 14.67
CA LEU A 385 11.44 -4.80 15.88
C LEU A 385 9.96 -5.04 15.59
N ASN A 386 9.38 -6.05 16.22
CA ASN A 386 7.94 -6.34 16.12
C ASN A 386 7.14 -5.39 17.03
N ILE A 387 6.13 -4.74 16.48
CA ILE A 387 5.12 -4.00 17.24
C ILE A 387 3.90 -4.93 17.46
N PRO A 388 3.29 -4.94 18.67
CA PRO A 388 3.65 -4.14 19.85
C PRO A 388 4.63 -4.84 20.80
N ALA A 389 5.19 -5.99 20.41
CA ALA A 389 5.92 -6.87 21.32
C ALA A 389 7.31 -6.35 21.76
N GLY A 390 7.91 -5.43 21.00
CA GLY A 390 9.27 -4.93 21.28
C GLY A 390 10.37 -5.97 21.08
N THR A 391 10.07 -7.07 20.39
CA THR A 391 11.00 -8.18 20.15
C THR A 391 11.80 -7.98 18.87
N LEU A 392 13.06 -8.41 18.88
CA LEU A 392 13.92 -8.35 17.70
C LEU A 392 13.43 -9.35 16.62
N ALA A 393 13.06 -8.84 15.45
CA ALA A 393 12.73 -9.64 14.29
C ALA A 393 13.99 -9.95 13.46
N ASN A 394 14.77 -8.92 13.14
CA ASN A 394 16.03 -9.06 12.41
C ASN A 394 16.94 -7.84 12.58
N SER A 395 18.16 -7.92 12.08
CA SER A 395 19.03 -6.76 11.88
C SER A 395 19.88 -6.90 10.62
N TYR A 396 20.20 -5.79 9.98
CA TYR A 396 20.96 -5.76 8.73
C TYR A 396 22.11 -4.76 8.82
N ALA A 397 23.30 -5.14 8.36
CA ALA A 397 24.42 -4.21 8.25
C ALA A 397 24.09 -3.20 7.15
N ILE A 398 24.17 -1.91 7.47
CA ILE A 398 23.98 -0.85 6.47
C ILE A 398 25.31 -0.72 5.70
N PRO A 399 25.33 -0.88 4.37
CA PRO A 399 26.57 -0.87 3.61
C PRO A 399 27.32 0.46 3.73
N ASP A 400 28.64 0.38 3.90
CA ASP A 400 29.52 1.54 3.77
C ASP A 400 29.60 1.92 2.27
N PRO A 401 29.30 3.18 1.89
CA PRO A 401 29.36 3.62 0.49
C PRO A 401 30.79 3.75 -0.07
N GLY A 402 31.82 3.48 0.73
CA GLY A 402 33.24 3.63 0.36
C GLY A 402 33.82 4.94 0.89
N CYS A 403 33.53 5.28 2.15
CA CYS A 403 33.96 6.54 2.74
C CYS A 403 35.49 6.71 2.69
N THR A 404 35.92 7.83 2.11
CA THR A 404 37.33 8.22 2.06
C THR A 404 37.65 9.13 3.24
N GLY A 405 38.81 8.95 3.87
CA GLY A 405 39.27 9.86 4.91
C GLY A 405 38.39 9.92 6.16
N GLY A 406 37.51 8.94 6.38
CA GLY A 406 36.55 8.96 7.47
C GLY A 406 35.72 7.69 7.53
N ASP A 407 34.72 7.70 8.39
CA ASP A 407 33.79 6.59 8.62
C ASP A 407 32.41 6.87 8.03
N TRP A 408 31.72 5.81 7.64
CA TRP A 408 30.28 5.83 7.38
C TRP A 408 29.47 6.06 8.67
N ARG A 409 28.51 7.00 8.63
CA ARG A 409 27.61 7.41 9.74
C ARG A 409 26.13 7.36 9.28
N PRO A 410 25.49 6.18 9.26
CA PRO A 410 24.06 6.08 9.01
C PRO A 410 23.27 6.67 10.18
N PHE A 411 22.14 7.34 9.89
CA PHE A 411 21.31 7.98 10.90
C PHE A 411 19.82 8.04 10.52
N GLY A 412 19.44 8.83 9.51
CA GLY A 412 18.04 9.11 9.16
C GLY A 412 17.31 7.95 8.50
N LEU A 413 16.00 7.84 8.72
CA LEU A 413 15.15 6.80 8.17
C LEU A 413 13.88 7.36 7.52
N LYS A 414 13.33 6.59 6.57
CA LYS A 414 11.94 6.74 6.14
C LYS A 414 11.37 5.42 5.63
N TYR A 415 10.25 4.98 6.18
CA TYR A 415 9.45 3.92 5.57
C TYR A 415 8.53 4.53 4.51
N ARG A 416 8.54 3.94 3.31
CA ARG A 416 7.65 4.33 2.21
C ARG A 416 7.46 3.18 1.22
N LEU A 417 6.20 2.82 0.95
CA LEU A 417 5.78 1.87 -0.08
C LEU A 417 6.52 0.52 0.03
N GLY A 418 6.41 -0.12 1.19
CA GLY A 418 7.07 -1.39 1.48
C GLY A 418 8.58 -1.35 1.65
N SER A 419 9.23 -0.18 1.51
CA SER A 419 10.69 -0.04 1.57
C SER A 419 11.12 0.89 2.70
N VAL A 420 12.34 0.70 3.20
CA VAL A 420 12.97 1.61 4.18
C VAL A 420 14.12 2.34 3.51
N TYR A 421 14.10 3.66 3.54
CA TYR A 421 15.19 4.50 3.09
C TYR A 421 16.10 4.80 4.29
N VAL A 422 17.40 4.57 4.14
CA VAL A 422 18.40 4.76 5.19
C VAL A 422 19.43 5.76 4.70
N GLY A 423 19.49 6.91 5.37
CA GLY A 423 20.40 8.00 5.07
C GLY A 423 21.61 8.01 6.00
N GLY A 424 22.73 8.54 5.51
CA GLY A 424 23.91 8.80 6.33
C GLY A 424 24.95 9.63 5.61
N VAL A 425 26.07 9.87 6.29
CA VAL A 425 27.20 10.63 5.75
C VAL A 425 28.54 9.90 5.90
N CYS A 426 29.47 10.18 4.99
CA CYS A 426 30.89 9.99 5.23
C CYS A 426 31.42 11.19 6.00
N ASP A 427 32.05 10.94 7.16
CA ASP A 427 32.33 11.99 8.14
C ASP A 427 33.64 12.78 7.93
N ALA A 428 34.50 12.30 7.01
CA ALA A 428 35.83 12.85 6.74
C ALA A 428 36.71 13.07 8.00
N ALA A 429 36.44 12.37 9.11
CA ALA A 429 37.05 12.66 10.41
C ALA A 429 38.57 12.41 10.45
N THR A 430 39.10 11.59 9.55
CA THR A 430 40.53 11.27 9.47
C THR A 430 41.28 12.21 8.54
N SER A 431 40.74 12.49 7.35
CA SER A 431 41.39 13.37 6.37
C SER A 431 41.24 14.85 6.72
N GLN A 432 40.16 15.21 7.41
CA GLN A 432 39.78 16.59 7.66
C GLN A 432 39.64 17.41 6.36
N LEU A 433 39.29 16.75 5.25
CA LEU A 433 39.04 17.39 3.96
C LEU A 433 37.52 17.46 3.70
N ALA A 434 37.01 18.67 3.45
CA ALA A 434 35.59 18.86 3.13
C ALA A 434 35.17 18.12 1.84
N SER A 435 36.09 17.92 0.89
CA SER A 435 35.85 17.16 -0.34
C SER A 435 35.56 15.67 -0.10
N ASP A 436 35.89 15.15 1.08
CA ASP A 436 35.63 13.76 1.45
C ASP A 436 34.27 13.58 2.14
N LEU A 437 33.56 14.68 2.41
CA LEU A 437 32.20 14.63 2.93
C LEU A 437 31.22 14.24 1.81
N GLN A 438 30.42 13.22 2.08
CA GLN A 438 29.41 12.71 1.15
C GLN A 438 28.16 12.32 1.93
N ALA A 439 26.99 12.55 1.34
CA ALA A 439 25.73 11.97 1.81
C ALA A 439 25.32 10.82 0.89
N THR A 440 24.76 9.76 1.46
CA THR A 440 24.23 8.61 0.73
C THR A 440 22.88 8.18 1.31
N VAL A 441 21.95 7.79 0.43
CA VAL A 441 20.69 7.15 0.80
C VAL A 441 20.60 5.78 0.14
N TYR A 442 20.31 4.76 0.95
CA TYR A 442 19.99 3.42 0.49
C TYR A 442 18.50 3.16 0.59
N LYS A 443 17.93 2.48 -0.40
CA LYS A 443 16.62 1.83 -0.32
C LYS A 443 16.81 0.39 0.12
N PHE A 444 16.11 -0.02 1.17
CA PHE A 444 16.06 -1.37 1.70
C PHE A 444 14.72 -2.02 1.37
N ASP A 445 14.74 -3.15 0.66
CA ASP A 445 13.54 -3.86 0.19
C ASP A 445 13.04 -4.95 1.15
N GLY A 446 13.60 -5.01 2.37
CA GLY A 446 13.37 -6.09 3.34
C GLY A 446 14.47 -7.15 3.35
N THR A 447 15.34 -7.18 2.34
CA THR A 447 16.43 -8.15 2.19
C THR A 447 17.77 -7.52 1.79
N SER A 448 17.75 -6.53 0.90
CA SER A 448 18.93 -5.96 0.27
C SER A 448 18.89 -4.43 0.27
N PHE A 449 20.07 -3.82 0.29
CA PHE A 449 20.23 -2.37 0.18
C PHE A 449 20.67 -1.99 -1.23
N THR A 450 19.97 -1.04 -1.85
CA THR A 450 20.33 -0.44 -3.13
C THR A 450 20.63 1.04 -2.93
N ASN A 451 21.78 1.53 -3.37
CA ASN A 451 22.09 2.95 -3.35
C ASN A 451 21.16 3.68 -4.34
N VAL A 452 20.40 4.66 -3.86
CA VAL A 452 19.46 5.43 -4.68
C VAL A 452 19.86 6.89 -4.84
N LEU A 453 20.77 7.38 -3.99
CA LEU A 453 21.26 8.75 -4.05
C LEU A 453 22.64 8.84 -3.39
N SER A 454 23.57 9.55 -4.01
CA SER A 454 24.83 9.96 -3.39
C SER A 454 25.32 11.28 -3.97
N PHE A 455 25.78 12.19 -3.12
CA PHE A 455 26.27 13.50 -3.53
C PHE A 455 27.27 14.07 -2.51
N ALA A 456 28.15 14.95 -2.99
CA ALA A 456 29.15 15.62 -2.16
C ALA A 456 28.50 16.68 -1.26
N LEU A 457 29.04 16.86 -0.05
CA LEU A 457 28.60 17.88 0.91
C LEU A 457 29.55 19.10 0.95
N ASP A 458 30.38 19.27 -0.09
CA ASP A 458 31.29 20.41 -0.26
C ASP A 458 30.64 21.62 -0.94
N TYR A 459 29.32 21.59 -1.11
CA TYR A 459 28.57 22.69 -1.69
C TYR A 459 28.48 23.90 -0.74
N PRO A 460 28.42 25.13 -1.27
CA PRO A 460 28.19 26.31 -0.44
C PRO A 460 26.77 26.34 0.12
N LYS A 461 26.61 26.28 1.45
CA LYS A 461 25.32 26.36 2.13
C LYS A 461 24.98 27.76 2.64
N GLY A 462 23.83 27.89 3.30
CA GLY A 462 23.41 29.12 3.97
C GLY A 462 24.37 29.53 5.10
N ASN A 463 24.43 30.84 5.39
CA ASN A 463 25.30 31.37 6.43
C ASN A 463 24.67 31.27 7.83
N THR A 464 25.48 30.98 8.85
CA THR A 464 25.10 31.03 10.27
C THR A 464 25.62 32.34 10.89
N SER A 465 24.80 33.40 10.90
CA SER A 465 25.06 34.76 11.47
C SER A 465 26.43 35.44 11.13
N TYR A 466 26.80 36.55 11.80
CA TYR A 466 27.83 37.52 11.35
C TYR A 466 29.28 37.31 11.89
N ARG A 467 29.60 36.29 12.71
CA ARG A 467 30.96 36.09 13.32
C ARG A 467 31.37 34.60 13.47
N PRO A 468 31.61 33.86 12.38
CA PRO A 468 31.94 32.43 12.43
C PRO A 468 33.31 32.14 13.08
N CYS A 469 33.57 30.87 13.45
CA CYS A 469 34.95 30.45 13.66
C CYS A 469 35.73 30.71 12.35
N PRO A 470 37.00 31.13 12.39
CA PRO A 470 37.71 31.49 11.16
C PRO A 470 37.70 30.34 10.14
N GLY A 471 37.18 30.60 8.92
CA GLY A 471 37.12 29.61 7.85
C GLY A 471 35.89 28.69 7.87
N THR A 472 34.87 28.95 8.70
CA THR A 472 33.66 28.12 8.80
C THR A 472 32.44 28.71 8.08
N ASP A 473 32.67 29.62 7.13
CA ASP A 473 31.61 30.29 6.40
C ASP A 473 30.97 29.35 5.38
N ARG A 474 29.63 29.22 5.46
CA ARG A 474 28.80 28.65 4.39
C ARG A 474 29.22 27.24 3.94
N ALA A 475 29.75 26.41 4.83
CA ALA A 475 30.22 25.07 4.51
C ALA A 475 29.82 24.04 5.57
N TRP A 476 29.75 22.79 5.15
CA TRP A 476 29.87 21.65 6.07
C TRP A 476 31.34 21.39 6.40
N HIS A 477 31.57 20.85 7.59
CA HIS A 477 32.90 20.51 8.07
C HIS A 477 33.04 19.03 8.41
N PRO A 478 34.25 18.47 8.19
CA PRO A 478 34.62 17.14 8.69
C PRO A 478 34.36 17.02 10.19
N TRP A 479 33.92 15.84 10.60
CA TRP A 479 33.65 15.56 12.01
C TRP A 479 34.93 15.66 12.84
N VAL A 480 34.87 16.41 13.94
CA VAL A 480 35.98 16.52 14.88
C VAL A 480 35.72 15.76 16.17
N ALA A 481 36.81 15.26 16.76
CA ALA A 481 36.83 14.59 18.06
C ALA A 481 37.22 15.51 19.21
N THR A 482 37.70 16.72 18.89
CA THR A 482 38.14 17.73 19.86
C THR A 482 37.65 19.10 19.44
N MET A 483 37.56 20.02 20.39
CA MET A 483 37.12 21.38 20.14
C MET A 483 37.96 22.08 19.05
N PRO A 484 37.35 22.57 17.95
CA PRO A 484 38.10 23.09 16.79
C PRO A 484 38.56 24.55 16.95
N CYS A 485 37.89 25.32 17.82
CA CYS A 485 38.18 26.73 18.06
C CYS A 485 37.92 27.11 19.53
N SER A 486 38.54 28.21 19.98
CA SER A 486 38.42 28.75 21.34
C SER A 486 37.73 30.12 21.32
N GLU A 487 36.47 30.14 20.89
CA GLU A 487 35.62 31.34 20.83
C GLU A 487 34.44 31.23 21.82
N SER A 488 33.84 32.36 22.20
CA SER A 488 32.65 32.36 23.05
C SER A 488 31.37 31.98 22.30
N VAL A 489 31.31 32.23 20.99
CA VAL A 489 30.21 31.84 20.11
C VAL A 489 30.79 31.02 18.97
N LEU A 490 30.39 29.76 18.88
CA LEU A 490 31.02 28.76 18.02
C LEU A 490 30.08 28.34 16.91
N ARG A 491 30.68 28.09 15.75
CA ARG A 491 30.03 27.59 14.54
C ARG A 491 31.00 26.66 13.86
N TYR A 492 30.60 25.41 13.70
CA TYR A 492 31.38 24.42 12.97
C TYR A 492 30.42 23.34 12.45
N PRO A 493 29.53 23.66 11.49
CA PRO A 493 28.48 22.74 11.11
C PRO A 493 29.02 21.40 10.62
N GLU A 494 28.66 20.33 11.32
CA GLU A 494 29.05 18.97 11.00
C GLU A 494 27.81 18.18 10.56
N PRO A 495 27.78 17.63 9.34
CA PRO A 495 26.54 17.11 8.78
C PRO A 495 26.14 15.80 9.46
N ILE A 496 24.86 15.69 9.82
CA ILE A 496 24.15 14.44 10.04
C ILE A 496 22.95 14.47 9.09
N LEU A 497 22.82 13.49 8.19
CA LEU A 497 21.55 13.27 7.48
C LEU A 497 20.56 12.64 8.47
N SER A 498 19.79 13.50 9.13
CA SER A 498 19.07 13.15 10.34
C SER A 498 17.68 12.59 10.11
N ASP A 499 17.09 12.86 8.95
CA ASP A 499 15.73 12.46 8.59
C ASP A 499 15.56 12.52 7.06
N ILE A 500 14.61 11.74 6.53
CA ILE A 500 14.25 11.68 5.12
C ILE A 500 12.73 11.79 5.01
N GLU A 501 12.24 12.60 4.09
CA GLU A 501 10.81 12.66 3.76
C GLU A 501 10.60 12.61 2.25
N PHE A 502 9.35 12.41 1.82
CA PHE A 502 8.99 12.41 0.41
C PHE A 502 7.87 13.41 0.13
N ASP A 503 8.03 14.17 -0.94
CA ASP A 503 7.02 15.08 -1.46
C ASP A 503 5.98 14.31 -2.30
N VAL A 504 4.87 14.97 -2.64
CA VAL A 504 3.74 14.37 -3.38
C VAL A 504 4.12 13.86 -4.77
N ASP A 505 5.13 14.46 -5.39
CA ASP A 505 5.67 14.05 -6.70
C ASP A 505 6.72 12.94 -6.61
N GLY A 506 7.02 12.46 -5.40
CA GLY A 506 8.03 11.44 -5.15
C GLY A 506 9.45 11.98 -4.97
N SER A 507 9.65 13.29 -5.03
CA SER A 507 10.94 13.92 -4.70
C SER A 507 11.33 13.62 -3.25
N MET A 508 12.62 13.38 -3.02
CA MET A 508 13.14 13.09 -1.69
C MET A 508 13.55 14.40 -1.01
N ILE A 509 13.09 14.61 0.21
CA ILE A 509 13.47 15.72 1.10
C ILE A 509 14.47 15.17 2.12
N LEU A 510 15.61 15.82 2.26
CA LEU A 510 16.71 15.39 3.13
C LEU A 510 16.92 16.43 4.22
N GLY A 511 16.70 16.04 5.48
CA GLY A 511 16.94 16.89 6.64
C GLY A 511 18.36 16.70 7.17
N PHE A 512 19.15 17.78 7.20
CA PHE A 512 20.49 17.77 7.77
C PHE A 512 20.55 18.54 9.10
N SER A 513 20.91 17.83 10.16
CA SER A 513 21.20 18.44 11.46
C SER A 513 22.69 18.71 11.64
N ASP A 514 22.99 19.64 12.54
CA ASP A 514 24.36 20.04 12.88
C ASP A 514 24.82 19.29 14.14
N ARG A 515 25.68 18.28 13.95
CA ARG A 515 26.29 17.50 15.04
C ARG A 515 27.00 18.38 16.05
N PHE A 516 27.66 19.45 15.63
CA PHE A 516 28.48 20.27 16.50
C PHE A 516 27.66 20.93 17.61
N THR A 517 26.42 21.34 17.32
CA THR A 517 25.50 21.85 18.36
C THR A 517 24.99 20.77 19.33
N HIS A 518 25.05 19.50 18.93
CA HIS A 518 24.88 18.37 19.85
C HIS A 518 26.12 18.12 20.71
N GLN A 519 27.31 18.53 20.26
CA GLN A 519 28.57 18.46 21.00
C GLN A 519 28.86 19.66 21.90
N THR A 520 28.19 20.80 21.77
CA THR A 520 28.50 22.03 22.55
C THR A 520 27.41 22.47 23.51
N GLY A 521 26.14 22.34 23.12
CA GLY A 521 25.02 22.88 23.90
C GLY A 521 24.97 24.41 23.97
N ASN A 522 24.09 24.93 24.82
CA ASN A 522 23.89 26.37 25.03
C ASN A 522 24.38 26.78 26.43
N ALA A 523 25.13 27.89 26.51
CA ALA A 523 25.63 28.47 27.75
C ALA A 523 26.27 27.42 28.69
N ASN A 524 27.16 26.60 28.14
CA ASN A 524 27.79 25.48 28.85
C ASN A 524 29.32 25.53 28.77
N TYR A 525 30.01 24.65 29.48
CA TYR A 525 31.47 24.61 29.43
C TYR A 525 31.96 23.81 28.22
N PRO A 526 33.12 24.16 27.63
CA PRO A 526 33.84 23.28 26.69
C PRO A 526 34.32 21.99 27.40
N PRO A 527 34.84 20.99 26.68
CA PRO A 527 35.32 19.75 27.30
C PRO A 527 36.38 19.99 28.39
N THR A 528 37.13 21.09 28.28
CA THR A 528 38.13 21.53 29.26
C THR A 528 38.01 23.02 29.54
N GLY A 529 37.97 23.43 30.81
CA GLY A 529 37.85 24.82 31.23
C GLY A 529 36.43 25.21 31.65
N THR A 530 36.24 26.45 32.09
CA THR A 530 34.98 26.92 32.70
C THR A 530 34.44 28.21 32.08
N THR A 531 34.94 28.59 30.90
CA THR A 531 34.38 29.70 30.13
C THR A 531 33.12 29.21 29.42
N LEU A 532 32.02 29.95 29.56
CA LEU A 532 30.77 29.61 28.88
C LEU A 532 30.91 29.79 27.37
N ILE A 533 30.44 28.79 26.64
CA ILE A 533 30.35 28.80 25.18
C ILE A 533 28.88 28.71 24.74
N TYR A 534 28.63 29.31 23.59
CA TYR A 534 27.36 29.29 22.87
C TYR A 534 27.62 28.74 21.48
N SER A 535 26.63 28.05 20.90
CA SER A 535 26.74 27.56 19.53
C SER A 535 25.49 27.87 18.72
N GLU A 536 25.69 28.20 17.45
CA GLU A 536 24.60 28.39 16.49
C GLU A 536 24.56 27.20 15.53
N SER A 537 23.37 26.64 15.33
CA SER A 537 23.17 25.48 14.45
C SER A 537 23.20 25.89 12.99
N GLY A 538 23.93 25.12 12.18
CA GLY A 538 24.04 25.31 10.74
C GLY A 538 23.50 24.18 9.90
N GLY A 539 22.32 23.64 10.25
CA GLY A 539 21.60 22.62 9.47
C GLY A 539 21.22 23.05 8.05
N ASP A 540 20.65 22.12 7.29
CA ASP A 540 20.17 22.36 5.91
C ASP A 540 18.98 21.44 5.56
N ILE A 541 18.20 21.80 4.54
CA ILE A 541 17.15 20.97 3.96
C ILE A 541 17.33 20.94 2.45
N LEU A 542 17.52 19.76 1.88
CA LEU A 542 17.71 19.56 0.44
C LEU A 542 16.54 18.80 -0.17
N ARG A 543 16.24 19.09 -1.44
CA ARG A 543 15.24 18.37 -2.25
C ARG A 543 15.93 17.72 -3.44
N ALA A 544 15.87 16.40 -3.55
CA ALA A 544 16.32 15.63 -4.70
C ALA A 544 15.11 15.26 -5.56
N CYS A 545 15.12 15.71 -6.82
CA CYS A 545 14.02 15.57 -7.76
C CYS A 545 14.26 14.41 -8.74
#